data_AF-A0A1S6PSQ7-F1
#
_entry.id   AF-A0A1S6PSQ7-F1
#
_cell.length_a   1.000
_cell.length_b   1.000
_cell.length_c   1.000
_cell.angle_alpha   90.00
_cell.angle_beta   90.00
_cell.angle_gamma   90.00
#
_symmetry.space_group_name_H-M   'P 1'
#
loop_
_entity.id
_entity.type
_entity.pdbx_description
1 polymer ?
#
loop_
_entity_poly.entity_id
_entity_poly.type
_entity_poly.pdbx_seq_one_letter_code
_entity_poly.pdbx_strand_id
1 'polypeptide(L)'
;LTDWPWTPLGRFKYVILAPWAIHSTYSFIVKDKSERSLSLFLIFPFLLWRMLHNQIWISLSRYWTAKGKNSIVDKSIEFEQVDRESNWDDQILLSGALFYLASTTLTQAENLPLWRTDGVIMTILLHSGPVEFLYYWLHRALHHHYLYSRYHSHHHSSIATEPITSVIHPFAEHIAYFALFSIPMLTAILTDTASVASIAGYLTYVDLMNNMGHCNHELIPKWLFSIFPPLKYLMYTPSFHSLHHTQFRTNYSLFMPLYDYIYSTVDKSTDELHEISLRREAELPDVVHLTHLTTPESIYHLRLGFASLASKPYTSKWYFSLIWPVTLWSMMLNWLYGRTFIVERYRFNKLRLQSWVIPKYRIQYFLQRQNETINNLIEEAILEAEERGAKVLSLGLLNQGEELNRYGALYVERYPKLNVKVVDGSSLAVAVLLNSIPRGTTQVVLRGKLTKVAYALAFNLCQRGIKVLTIREDEFLKLNKSFNTNSESNLIFSVSYSQKIWLVGDGLDEEEQLKAPKGALFIPFSQFPPKKLRKDCYYHSPPAMVTPRSLENMHSCENWFPRRVMN
;
A
#
# COMPACT_ATOMS: atom_id res chain seq x y z
N LEU A 1 14.70 16.30 16.63
CA LEU A 1 14.41 15.30 17.70
C LEU A 1 13.79 14.02 17.16
N THR A 2 13.19 14.06 15.96
CA THR A 2 12.55 12.90 15.32
C THR A 2 13.52 11.84 14.80
N ASP A 3 14.77 12.23 14.55
CA ASP A 3 15.77 11.31 13.99
C ASP A 3 16.24 10.29 15.02
N TRP A 4 16.41 9.06 14.56
CA TRP A 4 16.95 7.96 15.34
C TRP A 4 18.48 7.92 15.22
N PRO A 5 19.20 7.33 16.18
CA PRO A 5 20.67 7.29 16.16
C PRO A 5 21.26 6.69 14.87
N TRP A 6 20.54 5.79 14.22
CA TRP A 6 20.95 5.13 12.98
C TRP A 6 20.27 5.66 11.72
N THR A 7 19.59 6.80 11.77
CA THR A 7 19.08 7.48 10.57
C THR A 7 20.15 7.64 9.48
N PRO A 8 21.45 7.95 9.79
CA PRO A 8 22.50 8.00 8.77
C PRO A 8 22.76 6.69 8.00
N LEU A 9 22.40 5.53 8.56
CA LEU A 9 22.55 4.23 7.88
C LEU A 9 21.49 4.02 6.79
N GLY A 10 20.39 4.78 6.82
CA GLY A 10 19.28 4.65 5.88
C GLY A 10 18.82 3.20 5.74
N ARG A 11 18.89 2.66 4.52
CA ARG A 11 18.46 1.27 4.22
C ARG A 11 19.37 0.19 4.82
N PHE A 12 20.56 0.55 5.30
CA PHE A 12 21.52 -0.37 5.90
C PHE A 12 21.33 -0.54 7.42
N LYS A 13 20.33 0.11 8.02
CA LYS A 13 20.08 0.05 9.47
C LYS A 13 19.97 -1.37 10.06
N TYR A 14 19.57 -2.37 9.27
CA TYR A 14 19.49 -3.77 9.71
C TYR A 14 20.86 -4.38 10.09
N VAL A 15 21.98 -3.78 9.67
CA VAL A 15 23.33 -4.22 10.09
C VAL A 15 23.52 -4.14 11.60
N ILE A 16 22.75 -3.30 12.31
CA ILE A 16 22.81 -3.17 13.77
C ILE A 16 22.58 -4.51 14.47
N LEU A 17 21.66 -5.34 13.98
CA LEU A 17 21.32 -6.63 14.58
C LEU A 17 22.09 -7.81 13.97
N ALA A 18 22.71 -7.62 12.81
CA ALA A 18 23.31 -8.72 12.06
C ALA A 18 24.37 -9.50 12.86
N PRO A 19 25.32 -8.89 13.58
CA PRO A 19 26.32 -9.63 14.36
C PRO A 19 25.69 -10.54 15.42
N TRP A 20 24.69 -10.03 16.16
CA TRP A 20 24.00 -10.80 17.19
C TRP A 20 23.11 -11.89 16.62
N ALA A 21 22.37 -11.62 15.54
CA ALA A 21 21.55 -12.61 14.86
C ALA A 21 22.42 -13.77 14.32
N ILE A 22 23.52 -13.44 13.64
CA ILE A 22 24.46 -14.44 13.13
C ILE A 22 25.07 -15.25 14.28
N HIS A 23 25.57 -14.58 15.32
CA HIS A 23 26.20 -15.25 16.45
C HIS A 23 25.23 -16.17 17.21
N SER A 24 24.00 -15.71 17.48
CA SER A 24 22.98 -16.50 18.18
C SER A 24 22.55 -17.73 17.37
N THR A 25 22.34 -17.57 16.06
CA THR A 25 22.01 -18.69 15.16
C THR A 25 23.16 -19.68 15.04
N TYR A 26 24.39 -19.19 14.82
CA TYR A 26 25.58 -20.03 14.74
C TYR A 26 25.79 -20.84 16.03
N SER A 27 25.75 -20.16 17.19
CA SER A 27 25.92 -20.80 18.49
C SER A 27 24.88 -21.88 18.75
N PHE A 28 23.62 -21.65 18.35
CA PHE A 28 22.56 -22.65 18.52
C PHE A 28 22.73 -23.88 17.61
N ILE A 29 23.23 -23.70 16.39
CA ILE A 29 23.42 -24.78 15.42
C ILE A 29 24.66 -25.61 15.75
N VAL A 30 25.77 -24.95 16.07
CA VAL A 30 27.10 -25.58 16.15
C VAL A 30 27.44 -26.10 17.54
N LYS A 31 27.03 -25.42 18.62
CA LYS A 31 27.38 -25.86 19.98
C LYS A 31 26.67 -27.15 20.37
N ASP A 32 27.24 -27.85 21.36
CA ASP A 32 26.62 -29.01 21.98
C ASP A 32 25.32 -28.65 22.70
N LYS A 33 24.42 -29.63 22.84
CA LYS A 33 23.08 -29.41 23.41
C LYS A 33 23.09 -28.74 24.79
N SER A 34 24.11 -29.01 25.61
CA SER A 34 24.29 -28.44 26.95
C SER A 34 24.66 -26.95 26.95
N GLU A 35 25.17 -26.43 25.83
CA GLU A 35 25.63 -25.04 25.71
C GLU A 35 24.71 -24.17 24.82
N ARG A 36 23.61 -24.76 24.32
CA ARG A 36 22.65 -24.05 23.48
C ARG A 36 21.69 -23.23 24.34
N SER A 37 21.65 -21.92 24.11
CA SER A 37 20.56 -21.07 24.59
C SER A 37 19.45 -21.00 23.55
N LEU A 38 18.31 -21.62 23.89
CA LEU A 38 17.10 -21.51 23.07
C LEU A 38 16.50 -20.10 23.11
N SER A 39 16.52 -19.44 24.28
CA SER A 39 16.03 -18.07 24.43
C SER A 39 16.81 -17.07 23.57
N LEU A 40 18.13 -17.17 23.53
CA LEU A 40 18.99 -16.31 22.70
C LEU A 40 18.74 -16.54 21.20
N PHE A 41 18.58 -17.81 20.79
CA PHE A 41 18.25 -18.17 19.40
C PHE A 41 16.90 -17.61 18.97
N LEU A 42 15.88 -17.67 19.84
CA LEU A 42 14.52 -17.26 19.53
C LEU A 42 14.32 -15.75 19.41
N ILE A 43 15.30 -14.92 19.82
CA ILE A 43 15.22 -13.45 19.67
C ILE A 43 15.00 -13.07 18.20
N PHE A 44 15.84 -13.55 17.28
CA PHE A 44 15.72 -13.17 15.87
C PHE A 44 14.40 -13.64 15.21
N PRO A 45 13.99 -14.92 15.33
CA PRO A 45 12.66 -15.36 14.91
C PRO A 45 11.52 -14.54 15.50
N PHE A 46 11.62 -14.13 16.77
CA PHE A 46 10.61 -13.30 17.42
C PHE A 46 10.56 -11.88 16.83
N LEU A 47 11.69 -11.26 16.51
CA LEU A 47 11.71 -9.96 15.82
C LEU A 47 11.07 -10.05 14.42
N LEU A 48 11.32 -11.15 13.70
CA LEU A 48 10.65 -11.42 12.41
C LEU A 48 9.14 -11.60 12.58
N TRP A 49 8.71 -12.29 13.64
CA TRP A 49 7.29 -12.38 14.00
C TRP A 49 6.67 -11.00 14.24
N ARG A 50 7.33 -10.12 14.99
CA ARG A 50 6.85 -8.75 15.21
C ARG A 50 6.73 -7.97 13.91
N MET A 51 7.70 -8.08 12.99
CA MET A 51 7.61 -7.45 11.67
C MET A 51 6.40 -7.97 10.88
N LEU A 52 6.21 -9.30 10.85
CA LEU A 52 5.09 -9.94 10.17
C LEU A 52 3.74 -9.55 10.78
N HIS A 53 3.63 -9.55 12.10
CA HIS A 53 2.43 -9.19 12.85
C HIS A 53 1.99 -7.75 12.52
N ASN A 54 2.92 -6.80 12.59
CA ASN A 54 2.64 -5.41 12.20
C ASN A 54 2.23 -5.31 10.73
N GLN A 55 2.93 -6.00 9.83
CA GLN A 55 2.59 -6.00 8.41
C GLN A 55 1.18 -6.58 8.13
N ILE A 56 0.76 -7.62 8.84
CA ILE A 56 -0.61 -8.16 8.75
C ILE A 56 -1.63 -7.08 9.15
N TRP A 57 -1.41 -6.39 10.27
CA TRP A 57 -2.29 -5.30 10.71
C TRP A 57 -2.35 -4.14 9.71
N ILE A 58 -1.22 -3.73 9.16
CA ILE A 58 -1.16 -2.70 8.09
C ILE A 58 -2.00 -3.14 6.90
N SER A 59 -1.83 -4.37 6.43
CA SER A 59 -2.57 -4.92 5.29
C SER A 59 -4.08 -4.99 5.56
N LEU A 60 -4.48 -5.42 6.76
CA LEU A 60 -5.90 -5.49 7.17
C LEU A 60 -6.54 -4.10 7.30
N SER A 61 -5.88 -3.18 8.00
CA SER A 61 -6.36 -1.80 8.18
C SER A 61 -6.57 -1.11 6.82
N ARG A 62 -5.65 -1.30 5.88
CA ARG A 62 -5.77 -0.72 4.53
C ARG A 62 -6.84 -1.37 3.68
N TYR A 63 -7.03 -2.67 3.83
CA TYR A 63 -8.15 -3.36 3.20
C TYR A 63 -9.50 -2.80 3.68
N TRP A 64 -9.64 -2.57 4.99
CA TRP A 64 -10.82 -1.91 5.52
C TRP A 64 -10.92 -0.44 5.07
N THR A 65 -9.79 0.27 4.98
CA THR A 65 -9.76 1.66 4.51
C THR A 65 -10.25 1.73 3.06
N ALA A 66 -9.81 0.83 2.19
CA ALA A 66 -10.27 0.75 0.80
C ALA A 66 -11.78 0.50 0.70
N LYS A 67 -12.36 -0.30 1.61
CA LYS A 67 -13.80 -0.55 1.68
C LYS A 67 -14.61 0.56 2.36
N GLY A 68 -14.01 1.34 3.25
CA GLY A 68 -14.65 2.42 4.01
C GLY A 68 -15.61 1.98 5.13
N LYS A 69 -15.96 0.69 5.22
CA LYS A 69 -16.86 0.14 6.25
C LYS A 69 -16.23 0.26 7.65
N ASN A 70 -17.05 0.58 8.65
CA ASN A 70 -16.65 0.76 10.04
C ASN A 70 -15.55 1.82 10.28
N SER A 71 -15.33 2.74 9.33
CA SER A 71 -14.29 3.77 9.47
C SER A 71 -14.66 4.80 10.54
N ILE A 72 -13.69 5.13 11.39
CA ILE A 72 -13.89 6.05 12.51
C ILE A 72 -13.72 7.49 12.02
N VAL A 73 -12.53 7.80 11.50
CA VAL A 73 -12.19 9.13 10.97
C VAL A 73 -12.17 9.11 9.45
N ASP A 74 -12.87 10.08 8.85
CA ASP A 74 -12.89 10.31 7.40
C ASP A 74 -11.92 11.45 7.03
N LYS A 75 -10.62 11.18 7.19
CA LYS A 75 -9.53 12.08 6.82
C LYS A 75 -8.63 11.39 5.81
N SER A 76 -7.98 12.20 4.96
CA SER A 76 -7.16 11.66 3.90
C SER A 76 -5.81 11.17 4.41
N ILE A 77 -5.35 10.05 3.83
CA ILE A 77 -3.97 9.61 3.96
C ILE A 77 -3.23 10.06 2.70
N GLU A 78 -2.14 10.81 2.89
CA GLU A 78 -1.33 11.36 1.80
C GLU A 78 0.10 10.81 1.84
N PHE A 79 0.85 10.98 0.74
CA PHE A 79 2.25 10.54 0.64
C PHE A 79 3.14 11.06 1.77
N GLU A 80 2.90 12.27 2.26
CA GLU A 80 3.66 12.89 3.35
C GLU A 80 3.50 12.09 4.65
N GLN A 81 2.31 11.54 4.91
CA GLN A 81 2.11 10.65 6.06
C GLN A 81 2.87 9.34 5.86
N VAL A 82 2.76 8.72 4.68
CA VAL A 82 3.49 7.47 4.39
C VAL A 82 5.00 7.64 4.55
N ASP A 83 5.55 8.79 4.18
CA ASP A 83 6.99 9.06 4.34
C ASP A 83 7.38 9.22 5.81
N ARG A 84 6.59 9.96 6.61
CA ARG A 84 6.85 10.10 8.06
C ARG A 84 6.81 8.75 8.78
N GLU A 85 5.88 7.89 8.40
CA GLU A 85 5.65 6.60 9.07
C GLU A 85 6.52 5.46 8.50
N SER A 86 7.35 5.74 7.48
CA SER A 86 8.11 4.72 6.75
C SER A 86 9.19 3.99 7.56
N ASN A 87 9.58 4.55 8.72
CA ASN A 87 10.60 4.01 9.61
C ASN A 87 10.03 3.30 10.86
N TRP A 88 8.77 2.87 10.82
CA TRP A 88 8.08 2.19 11.93
C TRP A 88 8.83 0.97 12.49
N ASP A 89 9.70 0.35 11.69
CA ASP A 89 10.50 -0.82 12.07
C ASP A 89 11.74 -0.48 12.92
N ASP A 90 12.07 0.81 13.11
CA ASP A 90 13.17 1.24 13.98
C ASP A 90 12.97 0.78 15.44
N GLN A 91 11.73 0.76 15.93
CA GLN A 91 11.43 0.24 17.27
C GLN A 91 11.78 -1.25 17.41
N ILE A 92 11.64 -2.04 16.33
CA ILE A 92 11.96 -3.47 16.34
C ILE A 92 13.48 -3.65 16.43
N LEU A 93 14.26 -2.79 15.74
CA LEU A 93 15.71 -2.78 15.85
C LEU A 93 16.17 -2.45 17.27
N LEU A 94 15.58 -1.42 17.89
CA LEU A 94 15.86 -1.06 19.28
C LEU A 94 15.54 -2.21 20.24
N SER A 95 14.34 -2.79 20.11
CA SER A 95 13.89 -3.92 20.93
C SER A 95 14.86 -5.09 20.81
N GLY A 96 15.25 -5.45 19.58
CA GLY A 96 16.18 -6.53 19.32
C GLY A 96 17.54 -6.28 19.95
N ALA A 97 18.05 -5.06 19.84
CA ALA A 97 19.32 -4.69 20.44
C ALA A 97 19.30 -4.83 21.97
N LEU A 98 18.21 -4.37 22.59
CA LEU A 98 18.01 -4.49 24.03
C LEU A 98 17.83 -5.94 24.48
N PHE A 99 17.13 -6.79 23.71
CA PHE A 99 17.00 -8.22 24.03
C PHE A 99 18.33 -8.96 23.95
N TYR A 100 19.13 -8.71 22.92
CA TYR A 100 20.46 -9.29 22.83
C TYR A 100 21.38 -8.79 23.95
N LEU A 101 21.34 -7.49 24.27
CA LEU A 101 22.10 -6.94 25.38
C LEU A 101 21.67 -7.57 26.71
N ALA A 102 20.37 -7.65 26.99
CA ALA A 102 19.86 -8.25 28.22
C ALA A 102 20.24 -9.73 28.33
N SER A 103 20.08 -10.51 27.26
CA SER A 103 20.41 -11.94 27.25
C SER A 103 21.91 -12.21 27.42
N THR A 104 22.77 -11.29 26.99
CA THR A 104 24.24 -11.43 27.12
C THR A 104 24.82 -10.84 28.40
N THR A 105 24.10 -9.93 29.07
CA THR A 105 24.59 -9.24 30.29
C THR A 105 23.92 -9.73 31.56
N LEU A 106 22.69 -10.23 31.50
CA LEU A 106 21.95 -10.76 32.63
C LEU A 106 21.93 -12.28 32.57
N THR A 107 22.60 -12.93 33.52
CA THR A 107 22.67 -14.40 33.60
C THR A 107 21.28 -15.04 33.71
N GLN A 108 20.33 -14.37 34.37
CA GLN A 108 18.93 -14.82 34.50
C GLN A 108 18.17 -14.82 33.15
N ALA A 109 18.60 -14.02 32.18
CA ALA A 109 17.96 -13.91 30.87
C ALA A 109 18.61 -14.82 29.80
N GLU A 110 19.70 -15.52 30.14
CA GLU A 110 20.44 -16.33 29.19
C GLU A 110 19.65 -17.58 28.78
N ASN A 111 19.06 -18.30 29.73
CA ASN A 111 18.39 -19.58 29.51
C ASN A 111 16.99 -19.62 30.13
N LEU A 112 16.03 -19.03 29.45
CA LEU A 112 14.64 -18.98 29.92
C LEU A 112 13.88 -20.27 29.58
N PRO A 113 13.07 -20.81 30.51
CA PRO A 113 12.15 -21.89 30.19
C PRO A 113 11.09 -21.42 29.18
N LEU A 114 10.53 -22.37 28.43
CA LEU A 114 9.50 -22.06 27.43
C LEU A 114 8.22 -21.50 28.06
N TRP A 115 7.80 -22.05 29.21
CA TRP A 115 6.56 -21.69 29.89
C TRP A 115 6.74 -21.61 31.40
N ARG A 116 6.16 -20.57 32.01
CA ARG A 116 6.02 -20.40 33.46
C ARG A 116 4.75 -19.65 33.80
N THR A 117 3.83 -20.31 34.50
CA THR A 117 2.50 -19.74 34.81
C THR A 117 2.58 -18.55 35.77
N ASP A 118 3.45 -18.63 36.78
CA ASP A 118 3.68 -17.55 37.75
C ASP A 118 4.21 -16.27 37.06
N GLY A 119 5.18 -16.41 36.15
CA GLY A 119 5.68 -15.30 35.34
C GLY A 119 4.63 -14.69 34.41
N VAL A 120 3.79 -15.53 33.78
CA VAL A 120 2.67 -15.05 32.94
C VAL A 120 1.68 -14.23 33.77
N ILE A 121 1.24 -14.74 34.92
CA ILE A 121 0.32 -14.03 35.82
C ILE A 121 0.93 -12.72 36.31
N MET A 122 2.19 -12.76 36.75
CA MET A 122 2.89 -11.57 37.23
C MET A 122 3.01 -10.50 36.13
N THR A 123 3.32 -10.91 34.89
CA THR A 123 3.39 -10.00 33.74
C THR A 123 2.04 -9.31 33.49
N ILE A 124 0.93 -10.06 33.53
CA ILE A 124 -0.42 -9.51 33.37
C ILE A 124 -0.71 -8.49 34.47
N LEU A 125 -0.47 -8.83 35.74
CA LEU A 125 -0.75 -7.94 36.86
C LEU A 125 0.10 -6.66 36.83
N LEU A 126 1.40 -6.78 36.51
CA LEU A 126 2.30 -5.65 36.39
C LEU A 126 1.92 -4.73 35.24
N HIS A 127 1.44 -5.31 34.14
CA HIS A 127 0.91 -4.54 33.03
C HIS A 127 -0.37 -3.80 33.42
N SER A 128 -1.40 -4.54 33.86
CA SER A 128 -2.73 -4.00 34.16
C SER A 128 -2.77 -3.01 35.33
N GLY A 129 -1.76 -3.01 36.20
CA GLY A 129 -1.64 -2.04 37.29
C GLY A 129 -0.55 -0.99 37.01
N PRO A 130 0.70 -1.23 37.47
CA PRO A 130 1.78 -0.25 37.38
C PRO A 130 2.01 0.36 35.99
N VAL A 131 2.04 -0.45 34.93
CA VAL A 131 2.35 0.05 33.58
C VAL A 131 1.24 0.96 33.07
N GLU A 132 -0.03 0.56 33.18
CA GLU A 132 -1.18 1.38 32.79
C GLU A 132 -1.23 2.72 33.56
N PHE A 133 -0.99 2.67 34.88
CA PHE A 133 -0.96 3.87 35.71
C PHE A 133 0.16 4.84 35.30
N LEU A 134 1.39 4.33 35.16
CA LEU A 134 2.54 5.14 34.79
C LEU A 134 2.42 5.69 33.36
N TYR A 135 1.88 4.88 32.43
CA TYR A 135 1.60 5.34 31.07
C TYR A 135 0.62 6.51 31.08
N TYR A 136 -0.51 6.38 31.79
CA TYR A 136 -1.55 7.41 31.81
C TYR A 136 -0.97 8.79 32.19
N TRP A 137 -0.15 8.84 33.23
CA TRP A 137 0.49 10.08 33.67
C TRP A 137 1.59 10.57 32.74
N LEU A 138 2.43 9.66 32.21
CA LEU A 138 3.44 10.02 31.22
C LEU A 138 2.80 10.61 29.97
N HIS A 139 1.79 9.96 29.43
CA HIS A 139 1.06 10.38 28.24
C HIS A 139 0.37 11.72 28.47
N ARG A 140 -0.33 11.89 29.60
CA ARG A 140 -0.92 13.18 29.97
C ARG A 140 0.12 14.29 30.11
N ALA A 141 1.31 13.99 30.64
CA ALA A 141 2.42 14.95 30.71
C ALA A 141 2.95 15.30 29.31
N LEU A 142 3.04 14.33 28.39
CA LEU A 142 3.44 14.55 27.00
C LEU A 142 2.49 15.50 26.26
N HIS A 143 1.22 15.60 26.68
CA HIS A 143 0.26 16.58 26.17
C HIS A 143 0.37 17.99 26.78
N HIS A 144 1.29 18.20 27.73
CA HIS A 144 1.68 19.54 28.14
C HIS A 144 2.39 20.25 26.99
N HIS A 145 2.04 21.51 26.71
CA HIS A 145 2.45 22.27 25.52
C HIS A 145 3.96 22.17 25.15
N TYR A 146 4.84 22.17 26.16
CA TYR A 146 6.29 22.06 25.98
C TYR A 146 6.72 20.69 25.45
N LEU A 147 6.21 19.61 26.04
CA LEU A 147 6.54 18.23 25.66
C LEU A 147 5.81 17.86 24.37
N TYR A 148 4.57 18.31 24.19
CA TYR A 148 3.78 18.05 23.00
C TYR A 148 4.50 18.55 21.76
N SER A 149 4.86 19.83 21.71
CA SER A 149 5.51 20.43 20.54
C SER A 149 6.87 19.82 20.15
N ARG A 150 7.54 19.10 21.07
CA ARG A 150 8.90 18.57 20.85
C ARG A 150 8.95 17.07 20.66
N TYR A 151 8.05 16.35 21.32
CA TYR A 151 8.05 14.90 21.41
C TYR A 151 6.75 14.34 20.80
N HIS A 152 5.60 14.74 21.32
CA HIS A 152 4.37 14.02 21.03
C HIS A 152 3.59 14.50 19.79
N SER A 153 3.82 15.73 19.31
CA SER A 153 3.09 16.29 18.16
C SER A 153 3.40 15.56 16.85
N HIS A 154 4.56 14.90 16.76
CA HIS A 154 4.92 14.10 15.58
C HIS A 154 4.00 12.87 15.45
N HIS A 155 3.70 12.20 16.56
CA HIS A 155 2.74 11.10 16.60
C HIS A 155 1.34 11.55 16.17
N HIS A 156 0.88 12.67 16.75
CA HIS A 156 -0.41 13.29 16.47
C HIS A 156 -0.53 13.96 15.09
N SER A 157 0.54 14.01 14.31
CA SER A 157 0.50 14.55 12.94
C SER A 157 -0.27 13.67 11.97
N SER A 158 -0.54 12.41 12.35
CA SER A 158 -1.28 11.42 11.57
C SER A 158 -2.71 11.28 12.12
N ILE A 159 -3.63 12.14 11.67
CA ILE A 159 -5.02 12.16 12.16
C ILE A 159 -5.80 10.92 11.71
N ALA A 160 -5.65 10.52 10.44
CA ALA A 160 -6.10 9.20 9.98
C ALA A 160 -5.00 8.20 10.32
N THR A 161 -5.04 7.66 11.54
CA THR A 161 -4.02 6.74 12.02
C THR A 161 -3.98 5.47 11.17
N GLU A 162 -2.78 4.94 10.98
CA GLU A 162 -2.54 3.57 10.53
C GLU A 162 -1.97 2.76 11.71
N PRO A 163 -2.03 1.41 11.71
CA PRO A 163 -1.51 0.60 12.83
C PRO A 163 -0.08 0.99 13.25
N ILE A 164 0.77 1.30 12.27
CA ILE A 164 2.15 1.75 12.48
C ILE A 164 2.28 3.13 13.12
N THR A 165 1.28 4.01 13.04
CA THR A 165 1.29 5.31 13.73
C THR A 165 1.55 5.14 15.23
N SER A 166 1.14 4.00 15.81
CA SER A 166 1.38 3.61 17.20
C SER A 166 2.85 3.59 17.63
N VAL A 167 3.79 3.49 16.68
CA VAL A 167 5.24 3.45 16.93
C VAL A 167 5.98 4.59 16.23
N ILE A 168 5.27 5.66 15.86
CA ILE A 168 5.86 6.85 15.25
C ILE A 168 5.96 7.95 16.31
N HIS A 169 7.07 7.94 17.02
CA HIS A 169 7.43 8.90 18.06
C HIS A 169 8.92 9.25 17.93
N PRO A 170 9.33 10.44 18.39
CA PRO A 170 10.74 10.79 18.52
C PRO A 170 11.50 9.80 19.40
N PHE A 171 12.80 9.65 19.14
CA PHE A 171 13.63 8.63 19.78
C PHE A 171 13.57 8.68 21.32
N ALA A 172 13.64 9.87 21.92
CA ALA A 172 13.60 10.01 23.38
C ALA A 172 12.26 9.59 23.99
N GLU A 173 11.14 9.85 23.30
CA GLU A 173 9.82 9.40 23.73
C GLU A 173 9.71 7.88 23.66
N HIS A 174 10.26 7.27 22.59
CA HIS A 174 10.39 5.83 22.51
C HIS A 174 11.19 5.24 23.67
N ILE A 175 12.32 5.83 24.06
CA ILE A 175 13.09 5.34 25.22
C ILE A 175 12.25 5.35 26.50
N ALA A 176 11.44 6.38 26.72
CA ALA A 176 10.53 6.43 27.87
C ALA A 176 9.49 5.31 27.83
N TYR A 177 8.87 5.07 26.67
CA TYR A 177 7.94 3.94 26.50
C TYR A 177 8.64 2.59 26.65
N PHE A 178 9.85 2.41 26.10
CA PHE A 178 10.63 1.18 26.26
C PHE A 178 10.94 0.90 27.73
N ALA A 179 11.37 1.91 28.49
CA ALA A 179 11.61 1.77 29.93
C ALA A 179 10.33 1.33 30.66
N LEU A 180 9.20 1.95 30.34
CA LEU A 180 7.90 1.62 30.90
C LEU A 180 7.46 0.19 30.57
N PHE A 181 7.49 -0.21 29.30
CA PHE A 181 7.14 -1.57 28.85
C PHE A 181 8.16 -2.63 29.30
N SER A 182 9.37 -2.23 29.69
CA SER A 182 10.35 -3.17 30.24
C SER A 182 10.01 -3.62 31.66
N ILE A 183 9.15 -2.90 32.40
CA ILE A 183 8.84 -3.19 33.81
C ILE A 183 8.36 -4.65 34.01
N PRO A 184 7.35 -5.17 33.30
CA PRO A 184 6.90 -6.55 33.51
C PRO A 184 7.99 -7.58 33.16
N MET A 185 8.72 -7.34 32.07
CA MET A 185 9.77 -8.25 31.58
C MET A 185 10.96 -8.30 32.53
N LEU A 186 11.50 -7.15 32.92
CA LEU A 186 12.64 -7.07 33.84
C LEU A 186 12.27 -7.57 35.22
N THR A 187 11.06 -7.29 35.71
CA THR A 187 10.61 -7.85 36.99
C THR A 187 10.56 -9.38 36.91
N ALA A 188 10.01 -9.95 35.84
CA ALA A 188 10.00 -11.40 35.64
C ALA A 188 11.41 -12.02 35.57
N ILE A 189 12.36 -11.35 34.91
CA ILE A 189 13.74 -11.80 34.84
C ILE A 189 14.40 -11.74 36.23
N LEU A 190 14.25 -10.63 36.95
CA LEU A 190 14.89 -10.39 38.24
C LEU A 190 14.32 -11.24 39.38
N THR A 191 13.07 -11.72 39.25
CA THR A 191 12.46 -12.64 40.22
C THR A 191 12.54 -14.11 39.78
N ASP A 192 13.30 -14.42 38.72
CA ASP A 192 13.45 -15.77 38.15
C ASP A 192 12.11 -16.44 37.78
N THR A 193 11.11 -15.64 37.42
CA THR A 193 9.78 -16.11 36.99
C THR A 193 9.57 -16.01 35.47
N ALA A 194 10.50 -15.36 34.75
CA ALA A 194 10.41 -15.18 33.30
C ALA A 194 10.37 -16.51 32.53
N SER A 195 9.64 -16.48 31.41
CA SER A 195 9.65 -17.51 30.39
C SER A 195 9.59 -16.89 28.99
N VAL A 196 10.04 -17.64 27.99
CA VAL A 196 9.96 -17.23 26.59
C VAL A 196 8.53 -16.86 26.21
N ALA A 197 7.54 -17.69 26.60
CA ALA A 197 6.14 -17.42 26.34
C ALA A 197 5.62 -16.13 27.02
N SER A 198 6.02 -15.86 28.27
CA SER A 198 5.58 -14.64 28.97
C SER A 198 6.09 -13.36 28.27
N ILE A 199 7.36 -13.31 27.87
CA ILE A 199 7.96 -12.16 27.20
C ILE A 199 7.38 -11.99 25.78
N ALA A 200 7.40 -13.06 24.98
CA ALA A 200 6.92 -13.01 23.61
C ALA A 200 5.41 -12.72 23.54
N GLY A 201 4.62 -13.33 24.44
CA GLY A 201 3.18 -13.11 24.56
C GLY A 201 2.86 -11.67 24.96
N TYR A 202 3.58 -11.13 25.94
CA TYR A 202 3.37 -9.74 26.40
C TYR A 202 3.63 -8.72 25.28
N LEU A 203 4.77 -8.83 24.60
CA LEU A 203 5.12 -7.92 23.52
C LEU A 203 4.19 -8.09 22.31
N THR A 204 3.75 -9.32 22.01
CA THR A 204 2.74 -9.55 20.97
C THR A 204 1.41 -8.89 21.36
N TYR A 205 1.01 -8.96 22.64
CA TYR A 205 -0.18 -8.27 23.14
C TYR A 205 -0.05 -6.74 23.06
N VAL A 206 1.10 -6.17 23.43
CA VAL A 206 1.39 -4.73 23.29
C VAL A 206 1.29 -4.30 21.83
N ASP A 207 1.95 -5.02 20.91
CA ASP A 207 1.87 -4.75 19.46
C ASP A 207 0.42 -4.89 18.95
N LEU A 208 -0.33 -5.90 19.42
CA LEU A 208 -1.73 -6.15 19.04
C LEU A 208 -2.63 -4.98 19.42
N MET A 209 -2.60 -4.59 20.69
CA MET A 209 -3.45 -3.53 21.21
C MET A 209 -3.11 -2.20 20.54
N ASN A 210 -1.83 -1.86 20.41
CA ASN A 210 -1.39 -0.65 19.71
C ASN A 210 -1.85 -0.61 18.25
N ASN A 211 -1.67 -1.70 17.50
CA ASN A 211 -2.10 -1.78 16.11
C ASN A 211 -3.61 -1.69 15.96
N MET A 212 -4.36 -2.35 16.85
CA MET A 212 -5.83 -2.28 16.89
C MET A 212 -6.30 -0.85 17.16
N GLY A 213 -5.72 -0.17 18.16
CA GLY A 213 -6.08 1.19 18.52
C GLY A 213 -5.87 2.22 17.41
N HIS A 214 -4.88 2.00 16.56
CA HIS A 214 -4.51 2.91 15.48
C HIS A 214 -5.00 2.47 14.10
N CYS A 215 -5.82 1.40 14.01
CA CYS A 215 -6.25 0.90 12.70
C CYS A 215 -7.29 1.76 11.99
N ASN A 216 -7.86 2.78 12.65
CA ASN A 216 -8.92 3.69 12.17
C ASN A 216 -10.26 2.98 11.79
N HIS A 217 -10.45 1.75 12.26
CA HIS A 217 -11.68 0.99 12.05
C HIS A 217 -12.18 0.42 13.37
N GLU A 218 -13.49 0.51 13.60
CA GLU A 218 -14.10 -0.06 14.79
C GLU A 218 -14.40 -1.54 14.59
N LEU A 219 -13.74 -2.38 15.38
CA LEU A 219 -13.75 -3.85 15.27
C LEU A 219 -14.40 -4.52 16.49
N ILE A 220 -14.55 -3.81 17.60
CA ILE A 220 -15.02 -4.36 18.87
C ILE A 220 -16.55 -4.26 18.92
N PRO A 221 -17.28 -5.38 18.80
CA PRO A 221 -18.73 -5.34 18.80
C PRO A 221 -19.28 -5.03 20.20
N LYS A 222 -20.41 -4.31 20.25
CA LYS A 222 -21.05 -3.89 21.50
C LYS A 222 -21.41 -5.04 22.46
N TRP A 223 -21.75 -6.21 21.92
CA TRP A 223 -22.19 -7.35 22.74
C TRP A 223 -21.12 -7.81 23.73
N LEU A 224 -19.83 -7.59 23.45
CA LEU A 224 -18.75 -7.91 24.39
C LEU A 224 -18.89 -7.12 25.69
N PHE A 225 -19.22 -5.83 25.60
CA PHE A 225 -19.46 -4.99 26.77
C PHE A 225 -20.81 -5.28 27.45
N SER A 226 -21.76 -5.90 26.75
CA SER A 226 -23.01 -6.36 27.35
C SER A 226 -22.82 -7.66 28.14
N ILE A 227 -22.02 -8.60 27.64
CA ILE A 227 -21.74 -9.88 28.31
C ILE A 227 -20.81 -9.68 29.51
N PHE A 228 -19.78 -8.84 29.37
CA PHE A 228 -18.85 -8.54 30.46
C PHE A 228 -18.66 -7.01 30.59
N PRO A 229 -19.57 -6.31 31.29
CA PRO A 229 -19.51 -4.86 31.45
C PRO A 229 -18.17 -4.30 31.97
N PRO A 230 -17.45 -4.96 32.90
CA PRO A 230 -16.14 -4.49 33.33
C PRO A 230 -15.12 -4.34 32.20
N LEU A 231 -15.27 -5.04 31.08
CA LEU A 231 -14.36 -4.97 29.93
C LEU A 231 -14.17 -3.54 29.42
N LYS A 232 -15.20 -2.68 29.52
CA LYS A 232 -15.15 -1.27 29.11
C LYS A 232 -14.02 -0.49 29.79
N TYR A 233 -13.65 -0.88 31.02
CA TYR A 233 -12.58 -0.26 31.79
C TYR A 233 -11.22 -0.95 31.60
N LEU A 234 -11.24 -2.22 31.17
CA LEU A 234 -10.06 -3.07 31.05
C LEU A 234 -9.51 -3.14 29.62
N MET A 235 -10.22 -2.58 28.64
CA MET A 235 -9.82 -2.59 27.24
C MET A 235 -10.49 -1.44 26.50
N TYR A 236 -9.69 -0.56 25.90
CA TYR A 236 -10.18 0.48 25.00
C TYR A 236 -10.58 -0.09 23.62
N THR A 237 -11.41 0.65 22.91
CA THR A 237 -11.77 0.36 21.52
C THR A 237 -10.94 1.21 20.56
N PRO A 238 -10.80 0.81 19.28
CA PRO A 238 -10.22 1.68 18.24
C PRO A 238 -10.86 3.09 18.22
N SER A 239 -12.19 3.19 18.37
CA SER A 239 -12.88 4.49 18.45
C SER A 239 -12.49 5.33 19.66
N PHE A 240 -12.29 4.71 20.83
CA PHE A 240 -11.85 5.41 22.05
C PHE A 240 -10.49 6.12 21.83
N HIS A 241 -9.53 5.41 21.24
CA HIS A 241 -8.18 5.96 20.99
C HIS A 241 -8.12 6.87 19.77
N SER A 242 -8.88 6.59 18.72
CA SER A 242 -8.98 7.52 17.59
C SER A 242 -9.53 8.89 18.01
N LEU A 243 -10.42 8.92 19.01
CA LEU A 243 -10.92 10.16 19.60
C LEU A 243 -9.82 10.95 20.32
N HIS A 244 -8.85 10.27 20.94
CA HIS A 244 -7.66 10.91 21.49
C HIS A 244 -6.85 11.65 20.42
N HIS A 245 -6.64 11.04 19.25
CA HIS A 245 -5.94 11.66 18.11
C HIS A 245 -6.67 12.84 17.47
N THR A 246 -7.95 13.05 17.77
CA THR A 246 -8.75 14.15 17.20
C THR A 246 -9.07 15.25 18.20
N GLN A 247 -9.25 14.92 19.48
CA GLN A 247 -9.56 15.88 20.55
C GLN A 247 -8.31 16.28 21.36
N PHE A 248 -7.24 15.48 21.32
CA PHE A 248 -5.93 15.66 21.97
C PHE A 248 -5.93 15.71 23.51
N ARG A 249 -7.02 16.12 24.15
CA ARG A 249 -7.07 16.39 25.60
C ARG A 249 -7.92 15.43 26.42
N THR A 250 -8.31 14.31 25.82
CA THR A 250 -9.17 13.28 26.41
C THR A 250 -8.59 11.89 26.09
N ASN A 251 -9.05 10.85 26.79
CA ASN A 251 -8.75 9.45 26.49
C ASN A 251 -7.23 9.13 26.49
N TYR A 252 -6.55 9.33 27.61
CA TYR A 252 -5.09 9.18 27.73
C TYR A 252 -4.60 7.77 28.06
N SER A 253 -5.50 6.81 28.34
CA SER A 253 -5.14 5.44 28.70
C SER A 253 -4.19 4.79 27.69
N LEU A 254 -3.37 3.86 28.17
CA LEU A 254 -2.66 2.96 27.26
C LEU A 254 -3.64 1.98 26.65
N PHE A 255 -4.04 0.95 27.40
CA PHE A 255 -5.01 -0.03 26.95
C PHE A 255 -6.25 -0.11 27.86
N MET A 256 -6.18 0.38 29.09
CA MET A 256 -7.26 0.27 30.07
C MET A 256 -7.86 1.65 30.37
N PRO A 257 -9.07 1.97 29.87
CA PRO A 257 -9.74 3.25 30.12
C PRO A 257 -10.03 3.56 31.59
N LEU A 258 -9.82 2.60 32.51
CA LEU A 258 -10.02 2.75 33.95
C LEU A 258 -9.54 4.10 34.51
N TYR A 259 -8.31 4.51 34.19
CA TYR A 259 -7.76 5.77 34.71
C TYR A 259 -8.40 7.02 34.08
N ASP A 260 -8.83 6.96 32.82
CA ASP A 260 -9.61 8.05 32.23
C ASP A 260 -10.95 8.23 32.94
N TYR A 261 -11.61 7.14 33.34
CA TYR A 261 -12.83 7.21 34.13
C TYR A 261 -12.58 7.76 35.54
N ILE A 262 -11.54 7.27 36.23
CA ILE A 262 -11.18 7.75 37.58
C ILE A 262 -10.89 9.26 37.58
N TYR A 263 -10.12 9.74 36.61
CA TYR A 263 -9.70 11.13 36.53
C TYR A 263 -10.58 12.01 35.64
N SER A 264 -11.73 11.49 35.19
CA SER A 264 -12.72 12.20 34.37
C SER A 264 -12.13 12.83 33.09
N THR A 265 -11.26 12.08 32.41
CA THR A 265 -10.67 12.46 31.11
C THR A 265 -11.27 11.72 29.92
N VAL A 266 -12.33 10.92 30.13
CA VAL A 266 -13.10 10.31 29.04
C VAL A 266 -13.86 11.38 28.25
N ASP A 267 -13.74 11.35 26.93
CA ASP A 267 -14.51 12.23 26.04
C ASP A 267 -16.00 11.86 26.05
N LYS A 268 -16.85 12.88 26.05
CA LYS A 268 -18.32 12.72 26.12
C LYS A 268 -18.90 11.99 24.90
N SER A 269 -18.23 12.07 23.75
CA SER A 269 -18.69 11.44 22.50
C SER A 269 -18.21 10.00 22.33
N THR A 270 -17.45 9.44 23.30
CA THR A 270 -16.85 8.09 23.22
C THR A 270 -17.87 7.01 22.85
N ASP A 271 -18.97 6.91 23.59
CA ASP A 271 -19.96 5.85 23.36
C ASP A 271 -20.69 6.06 22.02
N GLU A 272 -21.07 7.30 21.71
CA GLU A 272 -21.72 7.66 20.45
C GLU A 272 -20.84 7.33 19.23
N LEU A 273 -19.56 7.69 19.28
CA LEU A 273 -18.61 7.40 18.20
C LEU A 273 -18.42 5.89 18.00
N HIS A 274 -18.35 5.12 19.09
CA HIS A 274 -18.31 3.66 19.01
C HIS A 274 -19.54 3.11 18.29
N GLU A 275 -20.72 3.60 18.64
CA GLU A 275 -21.98 3.16 18.03
C GLU A 275 -22.08 3.51 16.54
N ILE A 276 -21.76 4.75 16.18
CA ILE A 276 -21.84 5.25 14.81
C ILE A 276 -20.82 4.52 13.94
N SER A 277 -19.59 4.34 14.43
CA SER A 277 -18.54 3.64 13.69
C SER A 277 -18.93 2.20 13.38
N LEU A 278 -19.49 1.46 14.33
CA LEU A 278 -19.94 0.08 14.10
C LEU A 278 -21.07 -0.04 13.06
N ARG A 279 -21.91 0.99 12.93
CA ARG A 279 -23.04 1.02 11.99
C ARG A 279 -22.68 1.63 10.64
N ARG A 280 -21.46 2.17 10.48
CA ARG A 280 -21.04 2.84 9.26
C ARG A 280 -20.89 1.85 8.11
N GLU A 281 -21.76 1.99 7.12
CA GLU A 281 -21.72 1.17 5.91
C GLU A 281 -20.54 1.52 5.00
N ALA A 282 -20.25 0.61 4.05
CA ALA A 282 -19.24 0.84 3.04
C ALA A 282 -19.65 2.02 2.14
N GLU A 283 -18.68 2.83 1.75
CA GLU A 283 -18.94 3.99 0.89
C GLU A 283 -19.19 3.54 -0.56
N LEU A 284 -20.30 4.00 -1.14
CA LEU A 284 -20.66 3.70 -2.53
C LEU A 284 -19.85 4.58 -3.50
N PRO A 285 -19.20 4.01 -4.54
CA PRO A 285 -18.43 4.77 -5.51
C PRO A 285 -19.32 5.48 -6.54
N ASP A 286 -18.94 6.69 -6.94
CA ASP A 286 -19.48 7.33 -8.14
C ASP A 286 -18.73 6.87 -9.40
N VAL A 287 -17.43 6.55 -9.27
CA VAL A 287 -16.55 6.12 -10.37
C VAL A 287 -15.71 4.92 -9.93
N VAL A 288 -15.63 3.90 -10.78
CA VAL A 288 -14.79 2.72 -10.57
C VAL A 288 -13.72 2.65 -11.65
N HIS A 289 -12.46 2.53 -11.26
CA HIS A 289 -11.36 2.19 -12.16
C HIS A 289 -11.00 0.71 -12.00
N LEU A 290 -11.27 -0.10 -13.03
CA LEU A 290 -11.02 -1.54 -13.01
C LEU A 290 -9.69 -1.87 -13.68
N THR A 291 -8.69 -2.23 -12.88
CA THR A 291 -7.33 -2.56 -13.32
C THR A 291 -7.01 -4.04 -13.06
N HIS A 292 -5.77 -4.45 -13.33
CA HIS A 292 -5.30 -5.82 -13.07
C HIS A 292 -3.81 -5.82 -12.68
N LEU A 293 -3.32 -6.94 -12.16
CA LEU A 293 -1.91 -7.10 -11.79
C LEU A 293 -1.02 -7.12 -13.03
N THR A 294 0.12 -6.45 -13.00
CA THR A 294 1.00 -6.34 -14.17
C THR A 294 2.05 -7.44 -14.21
N THR A 295 2.74 -7.67 -13.09
CA THR A 295 3.79 -8.68 -12.91
C THR A 295 3.54 -9.44 -11.60
N PRO A 296 4.11 -10.64 -11.39
CA PRO A 296 4.03 -11.33 -10.10
C PRO A 296 4.39 -10.42 -8.91
N GLU A 297 5.39 -9.56 -9.08
CA GLU A 297 5.87 -8.64 -8.03
C GLU A 297 4.98 -7.40 -7.86
N SER A 298 4.09 -7.10 -8.81
CA SER A 298 3.22 -5.92 -8.73
C SER A 298 2.28 -5.94 -7.51
N ILE A 299 2.01 -7.12 -6.95
CA ILE A 299 1.23 -7.26 -5.71
C ILE A 299 1.86 -6.51 -4.52
N TYR A 300 3.19 -6.41 -4.48
CA TYR A 300 3.91 -5.71 -3.42
C TYR A 300 3.78 -4.19 -3.49
N HIS A 301 3.37 -3.67 -4.66
CA HIS A 301 3.10 -2.26 -4.89
C HIS A 301 1.61 -1.91 -4.77
N LEU A 302 0.73 -2.89 -4.53
CA LEU A 302 -0.62 -2.58 -4.10
C LEU A 302 -0.59 -1.96 -2.70
N ARG A 303 -1.52 -1.05 -2.43
CA ARG A 303 -1.62 -0.41 -1.11
C ARG A 303 -1.81 -1.42 0.03
N LEU A 304 -2.49 -2.53 -0.25
CA LEU A 304 -2.68 -3.66 0.68
C LEU A 304 -1.37 -4.37 1.06
N GLY A 305 -0.33 -4.28 0.23
CA GLY A 305 0.99 -4.83 0.48
C GLY A 305 1.86 -3.90 1.32
N PHE A 306 3.04 -3.55 0.80
CA PHE A 306 4.02 -2.75 1.53
C PHE A 306 3.84 -1.25 1.26
N ALA A 307 3.57 -0.46 2.30
CA ALA A 307 3.39 0.99 2.21
C ALA A 307 4.52 1.72 1.47
N SER A 308 5.75 1.34 1.81
CA SER A 308 6.98 1.96 1.34
C SER A 308 7.28 1.62 -0.12
N LEU A 309 6.73 0.51 -0.64
CA LEU A 309 6.81 0.12 -2.04
C LEU A 309 5.65 0.73 -2.83
N ALA A 310 4.42 0.61 -2.33
CA ALA A 310 3.22 1.18 -2.95
C ALA A 310 3.34 2.70 -3.14
N SER A 311 3.99 3.41 -2.23
CA SER A 311 4.22 4.87 -2.35
C SER A 311 5.29 5.27 -3.37
N LYS A 312 5.88 4.31 -4.09
CA LYS A 312 6.93 4.52 -5.09
C LYS A 312 6.54 3.89 -6.43
N PRO A 313 7.00 4.47 -7.55
CA PRO A 313 6.81 3.87 -8.86
C PRO A 313 7.32 2.43 -8.90
N TYR A 314 6.53 1.54 -9.47
CA TYR A 314 6.89 0.14 -9.67
C TYR A 314 8.19 0.05 -10.45
N THR A 315 9.16 -0.64 -9.87
CA THR A 315 10.41 -1.03 -10.52
C THR A 315 10.78 -2.42 -10.04
N SER A 316 11.11 -3.32 -10.96
CA SER A 316 11.60 -4.65 -10.57
C SER A 316 12.94 -4.51 -9.82
N LYS A 317 13.05 -5.21 -8.69
CA LYS A 317 14.23 -5.22 -7.82
C LYS A 317 14.71 -6.65 -7.62
N TRP A 318 16.03 -6.80 -7.50
CA TRP A 318 16.67 -8.11 -7.33
C TRP A 318 16.17 -8.85 -6.07
N TYR A 319 15.85 -8.14 -4.99
CA TYR A 319 15.44 -8.76 -3.73
C TYR A 319 14.02 -9.34 -3.77
N PHE A 320 13.20 -9.02 -4.78
CA PHE A 320 11.92 -9.70 -4.95
C PHE A 320 12.10 -11.20 -5.22
N SER A 321 13.22 -11.58 -5.82
CA SER A 321 13.60 -12.99 -5.98
C SER A 321 13.82 -13.70 -4.65
N LEU A 322 14.09 -12.99 -3.53
CA LEU A 322 14.24 -13.62 -2.21
C LEU A 322 12.89 -13.95 -1.57
N ILE A 323 11.84 -13.19 -1.90
CA ILE A 323 10.47 -13.38 -1.37
C ILE A 323 9.56 -14.11 -2.34
N TRP A 324 10.14 -14.79 -3.34
CA TRP A 324 9.42 -15.59 -4.33
C TRP A 324 8.42 -16.60 -3.73
N PRO A 325 8.66 -17.23 -2.54
CA PRO A 325 7.66 -18.13 -1.97
C PRO A 325 6.37 -17.37 -1.65
N VAL A 326 6.49 -16.16 -1.10
CA VAL A 326 5.34 -15.28 -0.82
C VAL A 326 4.62 -14.91 -2.11
N THR A 327 5.39 -14.61 -3.18
CA THR A 327 4.81 -14.34 -4.50
C THR A 327 4.00 -15.55 -4.98
N LEU A 328 4.57 -16.75 -4.93
CA LEU A 328 3.89 -17.98 -5.35
C LEU A 328 2.61 -18.24 -4.55
N TRP A 329 2.68 -18.11 -3.22
CA TRP A 329 1.51 -18.23 -2.36
C TRP A 329 0.41 -17.22 -2.72
N SER A 330 0.79 -15.97 -2.99
CA SER A 330 -0.18 -14.96 -3.42
C SER A 330 -0.80 -15.27 -4.79
N MET A 331 -0.02 -15.81 -5.72
CA MET A 331 -0.51 -16.25 -7.02
C MET A 331 -1.49 -17.41 -6.88
N MET A 332 -1.21 -18.37 -6.00
CA MET A 332 -2.11 -19.48 -5.71
C MET A 332 -3.41 -19.01 -5.08
N LEU A 333 -3.36 -18.10 -4.10
CA LEU A 333 -4.55 -17.51 -3.49
C LEU A 333 -5.40 -16.75 -4.52
N ASN A 334 -4.76 -15.95 -5.37
CA ASN A 334 -5.44 -15.23 -6.46
C ASN A 334 -6.08 -16.19 -7.46
N TRP A 335 -5.45 -17.34 -7.73
CA TRP A 335 -6.00 -18.36 -8.61
C TRP A 335 -7.19 -19.10 -7.98
N LEU A 336 -7.17 -19.39 -6.67
CA LEU A 336 -8.23 -20.09 -5.96
C LEU A 336 -9.45 -19.21 -5.66
N TYR A 337 -9.25 -17.98 -5.20
CA TYR A 337 -10.34 -17.10 -4.77
C TYR A 337 -10.84 -16.18 -5.87
N GLY A 338 -10.01 -15.85 -6.86
CA GLY A 338 -10.40 -15.36 -8.19
C GLY A 338 -11.21 -14.07 -8.31
N ARG A 339 -11.65 -13.42 -7.23
CA ARG A 339 -12.62 -12.30 -7.27
C ARG A 339 -11.95 -10.94 -7.36
N THR A 340 -12.63 -10.01 -8.01
CA THR A 340 -12.28 -8.59 -8.00
C THR A 340 -12.31 -8.05 -6.56
N PHE A 341 -11.35 -7.20 -6.21
CA PHE A 341 -11.28 -6.58 -4.90
C PHE A 341 -10.89 -5.10 -4.97
N ILE A 342 -11.38 -4.33 -4.01
CA ILE A 342 -11.11 -2.89 -3.89
C ILE A 342 -9.73 -2.73 -3.26
N VAL A 343 -8.87 -1.94 -3.90
CA VAL A 343 -7.52 -1.65 -3.37
C VAL A 343 -7.41 -0.24 -2.81
N GLU A 344 -8.14 0.71 -3.38
CA GLU A 344 -7.97 2.13 -3.09
C GLU A 344 -9.30 2.86 -3.23
N ARG A 345 -9.46 3.92 -2.43
CA ARG A 345 -10.54 4.91 -2.52
C ARG A 345 -9.94 6.30 -2.62
N TYR A 346 -10.57 7.15 -3.42
CA TYR A 346 -10.19 8.54 -3.61
C TYR A 346 -11.40 9.45 -3.50
N ARG A 347 -11.13 10.70 -3.16
CA ARG A 347 -12.16 11.75 -3.15
C ARG A 347 -11.70 12.89 -4.04
N PHE A 348 -12.55 13.27 -4.98
CA PHE A 348 -12.32 14.40 -5.86
C PHE A 348 -13.53 15.32 -5.82
N ASN A 349 -13.44 16.39 -5.03
CA ASN A 349 -14.56 17.27 -4.71
C ASN A 349 -15.77 16.47 -4.16
N LYS A 350 -16.84 16.36 -4.95
CA LYS A 350 -18.06 15.60 -4.61
C LYS A 350 -18.06 14.17 -5.14
N LEU A 351 -17.07 13.78 -5.94
CA LEU A 351 -16.98 12.45 -6.54
C LEU A 351 -16.20 11.51 -5.63
N ARG A 352 -16.75 10.30 -5.45
CA ARG A 352 -16.10 9.20 -4.76
C ARG A 352 -15.59 8.20 -5.80
N LEU A 353 -14.29 7.95 -5.80
CA LEU A 353 -13.66 7.07 -6.78
C LEU A 353 -13.10 5.84 -6.06
N GLN A 354 -13.13 4.70 -6.71
CA GLN A 354 -12.48 3.48 -6.23
C GLN A 354 -11.66 2.84 -7.34
N SER A 355 -10.52 2.25 -6.96
CA SER A 355 -9.77 1.36 -7.85
C SER A 355 -9.98 -0.08 -7.43
N TRP A 356 -10.41 -0.89 -8.39
CA TRP A 356 -10.70 -2.31 -8.24
C TRP A 356 -9.68 -3.11 -9.05
N VAL A 357 -9.21 -4.21 -8.50
CA VAL A 357 -8.20 -5.07 -9.13
C VAL A 357 -8.80 -6.42 -9.44
N ILE A 358 -8.67 -6.84 -10.70
CA ILE A 358 -8.83 -8.23 -11.09
C ILE A 358 -7.54 -8.98 -10.69
N PRO A 359 -7.62 -10.10 -9.94
CA PRO A 359 -6.47 -10.87 -9.48
C PRO A 359 -5.83 -11.70 -10.61
N LYS A 360 -5.64 -11.09 -11.79
CA LYS A 360 -5.02 -11.68 -12.98
C LYS A 360 -3.80 -10.87 -13.38
N TYR A 361 -2.72 -11.58 -13.66
CA TYR A 361 -1.46 -11.02 -14.11
C TYR A 361 -1.47 -10.81 -15.63
N ARG A 362 -0.69 -9.85 -16.13
CA ARG A 362 -0.52 -9.57 -17.56
C ARG A 362 -0.32 -10.83 -18.41
N ILE A 363 0.48 -11.79 -17.95
CA ILE A 363 0.77 -13.02 -18.70
C ILE A 363 -0.50 -13.83 -18.99
N GLN A 364 -1.50 -13.77 -18.09
CA GLN A 364 -2.76 -14.50 -18.25
C GLN A 364 -3.65 -13.87 -19.31
N TYR A 365 -3.56 -12.55 -19.55
CA TYR A 365 -4.29 -11.87 -20.62
C TYR A 365 -3.81 -12.26 -22.02
N PHE A 366 -2.60 -12.81 -22.14
CA PHE A 366 -2.07 -13.33 -23.41
C PHE A 366 -2.42 -14.81 -23.64
N LEU A 367 -3.04 -15.49 -22.67
CA LEU A 367 -3.46 -16.88 -22.78
C LEU A 367 -4.93 -16.94 -23.18
N GLN A 368 -5.23 -17.32 -24.43
CA GLN A 368 -6.61 -17.38 -24.94
C GLN A 368 -7.57 -18.18 -24.05
N ARG A 369 -7.10 -19.27 -23.42
CA ARG A 369 -7.90 -20.09 -22.47
C ARG A 369 -8.39 -19.30 -21.25
N GLN A 370 -7.73 -18.20 -20.89
CA GLN A 370 -8.12 -17.35 -19.75
C GLN A 370 -9.14 -16.27 -20.15
N ASN A 371 -9.38 -16.02 -21.43
CA ASN A 371 -10.24 -14.92 -21.90
C ASN A 371 -11.65 -15.01 -21.32
N GLU A 372 -12.25 -16.20 -21.29
CA GLU A 372 -13.58 -16.42 -20.71
C GLU A 372 -13.60 -16.06 -19.22
N THR A 373 -12.63 -16.59 -18.45
CA THR A 373 -12.53 -16.28 -17.02
C THR A 373 -12.31 -14.78 -16.75
N ILE A 374 -11.46 -14.13 -17.54
CA ILE A 374 -11.20 -12.69 -17.40
C ILE A 374 -12.46 -11.88 -17.75
N ASN A 375 -13.15 -12.25 -18.84
CA ASN A 375 -14.37 -11.57 -19.25
C ASN A 375 -15.48 -11.70 -18.20
N ASN A 376 -15.62 -12.87 -17.57
CA ASN A 376 -16.57 -13.08 -16.47
C ASN A 376 -16.23 -12.19 -15.27
N LEU A 377 -14.95 -12.03 -14.91
CA LEU A 377 -14.55 -11.15 -13.80
C LEU A 377 -14.79 -9.66 -14.10
N ILE A 378 -14.57 -9.24 -15.35
CA ILE A 378 -14.90 -7.87 -15.78
C ILE A 378 -16.43 -7.67 -15.75
N GLU A 379 -17.20 -8.65 -16.21
CA GLU A 379 -18.66 -8.63 -16.19
C GLU A 379 -19.20 -8.53 -14.76
N GLU A 380 -18.74 -9.41 -13.86
CA GLU A 380 -19.08 -9.37 -12.44
C GLU A 380 -18.76 -8.00 -11.81
N ALA A 381 -17.60 -7.42 -12.12
CA ALA A 381 -17.23 -6.09 -11.64
C ALA A 381 -18.15 -4.97 -12.19
N ILE A 382 -18.58 -5.06 -13.44
CA ILE A 382 -19.55 -4.11 -14.03
C ILE A 382 -20.90 -4.20 -13.34
N LEU A 383 -21.40 -5.42 -13.12
CA LEU A 383 -22.67 -5.66 -12.45
C LEU A 383 -22.62 -5.23 -10.97
N GLU A 384 -21.51 -5.50 -10.27
CA GLU A 384 -21.32 -5.03 -8.90
C GLU A 384 -21.24 -3.50 -8.83
N ALA A 385 -20.63 -2.84 -9.82
CA ALA A 385 -20.60 -1.38 -9.89
C ALA A 385 -21.99 -0.79 -10.15
N GLU A 386 -22.79 -1.41 -11.02
CA GLU A 386 -24.21 -1.06 -11.25
C GLU A 386 -25.04 -1.19 -9.97
N GLU A 387 -24.93 -2.32 -9.26
CA GLU A 387 -25.64 -2.58 -8.00
C GLU A 387 -25.28 -1.53 -6.93
N ARG A 388 -24.01 -1.12 -6.88
CA ARG A 388 -23.52 -0.08 -5.97
C ARG A 388 -23.83 1.35 -6.44
N GLY A 389 -24.51 1.53 -7.57
CA GLY A 389 -24.94 2.82 -8.09
C GLY A 389 -23.81 3.67 -8.69
N ALA A 390 -22.73 3.04 -9.16
CA ALA A 390 -21.65 3.75 -9.84
C ALA A 390 -22.15 4.36 -11.16
N LYS A 391 -21.69 5.57 -11.46
CA LYS A 391 -22.06 6.28 -12.69
C LYS A 391 -21.19 5.86 -13.87
N VAL A 392 -19.91 5.58 -13.60
CA VAL A 392 -18.91 5.24 -14.60
C VAL A 392 -18.02 4.11 -14.10
N LEU A 393 -17.73 3.15 -14.96
CA LEU A 393 -16.66 2.18 -14.77
C LEU A 393 -15.68 2.29 -15.93
N SER A 394 -14.41 2.56 -15.63
CA SER A 394 -13.33 2.61 -16.62
C SER A 394 -12.54 1.30 -16.67
N LEU A 395 -12.35 0.73 -17.86
CA LEU A 395 -11.53 -0.45 -18.11
C LEU A 395 -10.05 -0.06 -18.24
N GLY A 396 -9.27 -0.28 -17.18
CA GLY A 396 -7.84 -0.01 -17.11
C GLY A 396 -6.97 -1.13 -17.71
N LEU A 397 -5.78 -0.76 -18.18
CA LEU A 397 -4.78 -1.67 -18.74
C LEU A 397 -5.38 -2.62 -19.81
N LEU A 398 -5.16 -3.94 -19.72
CA LEU A 398 -5.62 -4.91 -20.72
C LEU A 398 -7.11 -5.28 -20.60
N ASN A 399 -7.84 -4.76 -19.60
CA ASN A 399 -9.28 -4.99 -19.47
C ASN A 399 -10.07 -4.39 -20.64
N GLN A 400 -9.48 -3.47 -21.39
CA GLN A 400 -10.08 -2.84 -22.57
C GLN A 400 -9.71 -3.53 -23.91
N GLY A 401 -9.15 -4.74 -23.88
CA GLY A 401 -8.65 -5.41 -25.08
C GLY A 401 -9.72 -5.59 -26.17
N GLU A 402 -9.38 -5.25 -27.41
CA GLU A 402 -10.27 -5.42 -28.57
C GLU A 402 -10.69 -6.87 -28.77
N GLU A 403 -9.72 -7.77 -28.82
CA GLU A 403 -9.93 -9.22 -28.96
C GLU A 403 -10.57 -9.84 -27.72
N LEU A 404 -10.50 -9.16 -26.57
CA LEU A 404 -11.05 -9.64 -25.29
C LEU A 404 -12.55 -9.35 -25.21
N ASN A 405 -12.95 -8.09 -25.38
CA ASN A 405 -14.34 -7.65 -25.17
C ASN A 405 -14.77 -6.46 -26.05
N ARG A 406 -14.04 -6.17 -27.14
CA ARG A 406 -14.32 -5.06 -28.06
C ARG A 406 -14.38 -3.72 -27.33
N TYR A 407 -13.39 -3.45 -26.48
CA TYR A 407 -13.28 -2.21 -25.69
C TYR A 407 -14.50 -1.95 -24.79
N GLY A 408 -15.09 -3.02 -24.24
CA GLY A 408 -16.29 -2.98 -23.40
C GLY A 408 -17.63 -3.08 -24.14
N ALA A 409 -17.65 -3.04 -25.48
CA ALA A 409 -18.89 -3.14 -26.26
C ALA A 409 -19.65 -4.45 -25.99
N LEU A 410 -18.92 -5.54 -25.71
CA LEU A 410 -19.50 -6.82 -25.32
C LEU A 410 -20.53 -6.70 -24.18
N TYR A 411 -20.21 -5.91 -23.15
CA TYR A 411 -21.05 -5.79 -21.95
C TYR A 411 -22.22 -4.84 -22.17
N VAL A 412 -21.98 -3.75 -22.90
CA VAL A 412 -23.03 -2.78 -23.24
C VAL A 412 -24.09 -3.41 -24.14
N GLU A 413 -23.69 -4.24 -25.11
CA GLU A 413 -24.59 -5.00 -25.97
C GLU A 413 -25.38 -6.07 -25.19
N ARG A 414 -24.72 -6.78 -24.27
CA ARG A 414 -25.33 -7.83 -23.45
C ARG A 414 -26.34 -7.28 -22.43
N TYR A 415 -26.05 -6.10 -21.88
CA TYR A 415 -26.90 -5.44 -20.88
C TYR A 415 -27.31 -4.04 -21.34
N PRO A 416 -28.27 -3.92 -22.27
CA PRO A 416 -28.67 -2.63 -22.84
C PRO A 416 -29.33 -1.66 -21.83
N LYS A 417 -29.66 -2.15 -20.63
CA LYS A 417 -30.29 -1.37 -19.54
C LYS A 417 -29.31 -0.94 -18.44
N LEU A 418 -27.99 -1.12 -18.63
CA LEU A 418 -27.00 -0.64 -17.65
C LEU A 418 -27.09 0.89 -17.48
N ASN A 419 -27.18 1.34 -16.24
CA ASN A 419 -27.10 2.75 -15.91
C ASN A 419 -25.64 3.21 -15.86
N VAL A 420 -24.75 2.38 -15.33
CA VAL A 420 -23.31 2.58 -15.30
C VAL A 420 -22.76 2.69 -16.72
N LYS A 421 -21.97 3.73 -16.97
CA LYS A 421 -21.28 3.92 -18.26
C LYS A 421 -19.95 3.19 -18.24
N VAL A 422 -19.83 2.17 -19.08
CA VAL A 422 -18.56 1.47 -19.31
C VAL A 422 -17.74 2.26 -20.31
N VAL A 423 -16.53 2.67 -19.92
CA VAL A 423 -15.60 3.44 -20.76
C VAL A 423 -14.22 2.79 -20.73
N ASP A 424 -13.38 3.07 -21.73
CA ASP A 424 -12.01 2.56 -21.77
C ASP A 424 -10.93 3.65 -21.77
N GLY A 425 -11.34 4.92 -21.76
CA GLY A 425 -10.42 6.07 -21.66
C GLY A 425 -9.68 6.43 -22.95
N SER A 426 -9.92 5.74 -24.08
CA SER A 426 -9.12 5.93 -25.30
C SER A 426 -9.13 7.37 -25.84
N SER A 427 -10.27 8.08 -25.79
CA SER A 427 -10.34 9.47 -26.26
C SER A 427 -9.46 10.42 -25.44
N LEU A 428 -9.41 10.23 -24.12
CA LEU A 428 -8.56 11.01 -23.22
C LEU A 428 -7.08 10.69 -23.46
N ALA A 429 -6.74 9.40 -23.64
CA ALA A 429 -5.39 8.98 -23.99
C ALA A 429 -4.91 9.64 -25.30
N VAL A 430 -5.75 9.68 -26.34
CA VAL A 430 -5.44 10.38 -27.60
C VAL A 430 -5.21 11.88 -27.36
N ALA A 431 -6.04 12.54 -26.56
CA ALA A 431 -5.86 13.96 -26.25
C ALA A 431 -4.54 14.23 -25.50
N VAL A 432 -4.17 13.38 -24.54
CA VAL A 432 -2.89 13.47 -23.82
C VAL A 432 -1.71 13.27 -24.77
N LEU A 433 -1.78 12.28 -25.66
CA LEU A 433 -0.74 12.02 -26.66
C LEU A 433 -0.55 13.19 -27.62
N LEU A 434 -1.64 13.74 -28.15
CA LEU A 434 -1.60 14.91 -29.03
C LEU A 434 -0.99 16.14 -28.36
N ASN A 435 -1.19 16.31 -27.04
CA ASN A 435 -0.58 17.38 -26.25
C ASN A 435 0.87 17.10 -25.87
N SER A 436 1.29 15.83 -25.86
CA SER A 436 2.67 15.43 -25.53
C SER A 436 3.63 15.63 -26.70
N ILE A 437 3.13 15.81 -27.92
CA ILE A 437 3.95 16.05 -29.11
C ILE A 437 4.51 17.48 -29.08
N PRO A 438 5.84 17.68 -29.25
CA PRO A 438 6.45 19.00 -29.23
C PRO A 438 5.84 19.96 -30.25
N ARG A 439 5.65 21.22 -29.87
CA ARG A 439 5.19 22.28 -30.79
C ARG A 439 6.17 22.45 -31.95
N GLY A 440 5.64 22.63 -33.16
CA GLY A 440 6.44 22.73 -34.39
C GLY A 440 6.82 21.39 -35.02
N THR A 441 6.37 20.25 -34.47
CA THR A 441 6.56 18.94 -35.11
C THR A 441 5.80 18.87 -36.44
N THR A 442 6.51 18.63 -37.53
CA THR A 442 5.94 18.49 -38.89
C THR A 442 5.86 17.05 -39.37
N GLN A 443 6.63 16.14 -38.77
CA GLN A 443 6.66 14.72 -39.11
C GLN A 443 6.81 13.87 -37.86
N VAL A 444 6.13 12.74 -37.83
CA VAL A 444 6.24 11.72 -36.78
C VAL A 444 6.36 10.33 -37.41
N VAL A 445 7.00 9.39 -36.73
CA VAL A 445 6.90 7.97 -37.06
C VAL A 445 5.87 7.34 -36.14
N LEU A 446 4.94 6.56 -36.70
CA LEU A 446 4.00 5.74 -35.95
C LEU A 446 4.39 4.27 -36.10
N ARG A 447 4.62 3.58 -34.97
CA ARG A 447 4.98 2.16 -34.99
C ARG A 447 4.41 1.38 -33.81
N GLY A 448 3.86 0.20 -34.07
CA GLY A 448 3.29 -0.70 -33.07
C GLY A 448 1.95 -1.28 -33.52
N LYS A 449 1.29 -2.08 -32.67
CA LYS A 449 -0.04 -2.61 -32.94
C LYS A 449 -1.03 -1.45 -33.15
N LEU A 450 -1.71 -1.45 -34.30
CA LEU A 450 -2.70 -0.44 -34.64
C LEU A 450 -4.01 -0.67 -33.85
N THR A 451 -4.04 -0.18 -32.62
CA THR A 451 -5.25 -0.12 -31.79
C THR A 451 -6.12 1.08 -32.20
N LYS A 452 -7.35 1.18 -31.70
CA LYS A 452 -8.20 2.36 -31.98
C LYS A 452 -7.56 3.69 -31.55
N VAL A 453 -6.71 3.69 -30.51
CA VAL A 453 -5.91 4.86 -30.10
C VAL A 453 -4.90 5.24 -31.20
N ALA A 454 -4.22 4.25 -31.80
CA ALA A 454 -3.28 4.49 -32.89
C ALA A 454 -3.97 5.07 -34.13
N TYR A 455 -5.12 4.52 -34.52
CA TYR A 455 -5.92 5.05 -35.64
C TYR A 455 -6.38 6.48 -35.38
N ALA A 456 -6.94 6.75 -34.20
CA ALA A 456 -7.41 8.09 -33.84
C ALA A 456 -6.25 9.09 -33.77
N LEU A 457 -5.11 8.70 -33.22
CA LEU A 457 -3.91 9.53 -33.16
C LEU A 457 -3.40 9.88 -34.56
N ALA A 458 -3.24 8.88 -35.43
CA ALA A 458 -2.80 9.07 -36.81
C ALA A 458 -3.75 10.00 -37.59
N PHE A 459 -5.07 9.75 -37.48
CA PHE A 459 -6.08 10.58 -38.13
C PHE A 459 -5.99 12.04 -37.68
N ASN A 460 -5.94 12.29 -36.36
CA ASN A 460 -5.89 13.65 -35.82
C ASN A 460 -4.59 14.38 -36.20
N LEU A 461 -3.47 13.68 -36.29
CA LEU A 461 -2.20 14.27 -36.72
C LEU A 461 -2.23 14.65 -38.19
N CYS A 462 -2.77 13.78 -39.04
CA CYS A 462 -2.95 14.08 -40.47
C CYS A 462 -3.83 15.31 -40.68
N GLN A 463 -4.94 15.43 -39.92
CA GLN A 463 -5.83 16.60 -39.95
C GLN A 463 -5.15 17.89 -39.47
N ARG A 464 -4.13 17.79 -38.61
CA ARG A 464 -3.29 18.92 -38.17
C ARG A 464 -2.17 19.27 -39.16
N GLY A 465 -2.14 18.65 -40.34
CA GLY A 465 -1.08 18.88 -41.33
C GLY A 465 0.25 18.19 -41.00
N ILE A 466 0.29 17.31 -39.99
CA ILE A 466 1.50 16.60 -39.58
C ILE A 466 1.63 15.33 -40.41
N LYS A 467 2.81 15.11 -40.99
CA LYS A 467 3.11 13.90 -41.75
C LYS A 467 3.30 12.72 -40.81
N VAL A 468 2.46 11.70 -40.95
CA VAL A 468 2.54 10.45 -40.18
C VAL A 468 3.24 9.40 -41.04
N LEU A 469 4.46 9.04 -40.67
CA LEU A 469 5.25 8.03 -41.37
C LEU A 469 5.03 6.66 -40.75
N THR A 470 4.82 5.66 -41.60
CA THR A 470 4.76 4.25 -41.21
C THR A 470 5.89 3.49 -41.90
N ILE A 471 6.59 2.67 -41.12
CA ILE A 471 7.76 1.91 -41.59
C ILE A 471 7.33 0.63 -42.32
N ARG A 472 6.22 0.02 -41.90
CA ARG A 472 5.70 -1.22 -42.47
C ARG A 472 4.58 -0.94 -43.46
N GLU A 473 4.61 -1.62 -44.59
CA GLU A 473 3.64 -1.45 -45.67
C GLU A 473 2.24 -1.91 -45.24
N ASP A 474 2.15 -2.98 -44.45
CA ASP A 474 0.86 -3.48 -43.97
C ASP A 474 0.16 -2.49 -43.04
N GLU A 475 0.93 -1.80 -42.17
CA GLU A 475 0.42 -0.74 -41.30
C GLU A 475 -0.04 0.47 -42.10
N PHE A 476 0.73 0.88 -43.10
CA PHE A 476 0.36 1.94 -44.03
C PHE A 476 -0.98 1.64 -44.72
N LEU A 477 -1.11 0.45 -45.32
CA LEU A 477 -2.31 0.04 -46.05
C LEU A 477 -3.54 0.00 -45.15
N LYS A 478 -3.39 -0.50 -43.91
CA LYS A 478 -4.47 -0.51 -42.90
C LYS A 478 -4.93 0.90 -42.52
N LEU A 479 -3.99 1.81 -42.24
CA LEU A 479 -4.31 3.20 -41.90
C LEU A 479 -4.92 3.94 -43.08
N ASN A 480 -4.34 3.81 -44.27
CA ASN A 480 -4.83 4.46 -45.47
C ASN A 480 -6.25 4.01 -45.82
N LYS A 481 -6.57 2.72 -45.68
CA LYS A 481 -7.93 2.19 -45.87
C LYS A 481 -8.93 2.77 -44.88
N SER A 482 -8.49 3.10 -43.66
CA SER A 482 -9.36 3.66 -42.62
C SER A 482 -9.67 5.16 -42.78
N PHE A 483 -8.86 5.88 -43.57
CA PHE A 483 -9.05 7.31 -43.82
C PHE A 483 -9.84 7.48 -45.13
N ASN A 484 -11.08 7.97 -45.06
CA ASN A 484 -11.93 8.13 -46.24
C ASN A 484 -11.21 8.91 -47.37
N THR A 485 -11.32 8.41 -48.60
CA THR A 485 -10.52 8.69 -49.81
C THR A 485 -10.56 10.12 -50.38
N ASN A 486 -11.12 11.11 -49.69
CA ASN A 486 -11.42 12.44 -50.26
C ASN A 486 -10.43 13.56 -49.88
N SER A 487 -9.34 13.26 -49.18
CA SER A 487 -8.30 14.24 -48.84
C SER A 487 -6.91 13.66 -49.08
N GLU A 488 -5.97 14.45 -49.60
CA GLU A 488 -4.54 14.13 -49.57
C GLU A 488 -4.15 13.73 -48.15
N SER A 489 -3.93 12.43 -47.91
CA SER A 489 -3.60 11.96 -46.58
C SER A 489 -2.15 12.33 -46.30
N ASN A 490 -1.89 13.01 -45.18
CA ASN A 490 -0.53 13.25 -44.68
C ASN A 490 0.14 11.95 -44.17
N LEU A 491 -0.36 10.77 -44.59
CA LEU A 491 0.16 9.46 -44.26
C LEU A 491 1.20 9.06 -45.31
N ILE A 492 2.39 8.66 -44.87
CA ILE A 492 3.51 8.38 -45.76
C ILE A 492 4.10 7.02 -45.43
N PHE A 493 4.17 6.15 -46.43
CA PHE A 493 5.00 4.95 -46.34
C PHE A 493 6.46 5.31 -46.62
N SER A 494 7.36 5.03 -45.66
CA SER A 494 8.79 5.26 -45.84
C SER A 494 9.61 4.33 -44.96
N VAL A 495 10.60 3.68 -45.55
CA VAL A 495 11.61 2.88 -44.83
C VAL A 495 12.74 3.79 -44.31
N SER A 496 12.36 4.95 -43.76
CA SER A 496 13.28 5.92 -43.16
C SER A 496 13.12 5.90 -41.64
N TYR A 497 14.25 5.89 -40.95
CA TYR A 497 14.30 5.91 -39.49
C TYR A 497 14.73 7.28 -38.95
N SER A 498 14.88 8.30 -39.82
CA SER A 498 15.56 9.57 -39.51
C SER A 498 14.76 10.55 -38.63
N GLN A 499 13.48 10.31 -38.42
CA GLN A 499 12.59 11.19 -37.68
C GLN A 499 12.94 11.20 -36.19
N LYS A 500 12.84 12.37 -35.56
CA LYS A 500 13.10 12.52 -34.13
C LYS A 500 11.92 12.17 -33.24
N ILE A 501 10.68 12.22 -33.73
CA ILE A 501 9.49 11.97 -32.91
C ILE A 501 8.89 10.61 -33.29
N TRP A 502 8.83 9.70 -32.32
CA TRP A 502 8.41 8.32 -32.48
C TRP A 502 7.19 8.06 -31.59
N LEU A 503 6.03 7.87 -32.21
CA LEU A 503 4.80 7.43 -31.56
C LEU A 503 4.80 5.90 -31.56
N VAL A 504 4.95 5.30 -30.38
CA VAL A 504 5.22 3.86 -30.27
C VAL A 504 4.19 3.09 -29.46
N GLY A 505 3.84 1.89 -29.91
CA GLY A 505 2.91 1.00 -29.20
C GLY A 505 3.54 -0.36 -28.90
N ASP A 506 2.71 -1.27 -28.38
CA ASP A 506 3.10 -2.68 -28.23
C ASP A 506 3.51 -3.28 -29.58
N GLY A 507 4.53 -4.13 -29.58
CA GLY A 507 5.06 -4.73 -30.81
C GLY A 507 6.04 -3.85 -31.58
N LEU A 508 6.55 -2.76 -30.99
CA LEU A 508 7.76 -2.08 -31.46
C LEU A 508 8.94 -3.08 -31.43
N ASP A 509 9.59 -3.27 -32.57
CA ASP A 509 10.71 -4.18 -32.70
C ASP A 509 12.00 -3.60 -32.10
N GLU A 510 12.83 -4.45 -31.52
CA GLU A 510 14.08 -4.02 -30.86
C GLU A 510 15.08 -3.46 -31.88
N GLU A 511 15.20 -4.07 -33.06
CA GLU A 511 16.08 -3.58 -34.14
C GLU A 511 15.56 -2.27 -34.73
N GLU A 512 14.24 -2.12 -34.89
CA GLU A 512 13.62 -0.86 -35.33
C GLU A 512 13.92 0.28 -34.34
N GLN A 513 13.82 0.02 -33.03
CA GLN A 513 14.12 1.04 -32.01
C GLN A 513 15.61 1.44 -32.02
N LEU A 514 16.52 0.51 -32.26
CA LEU A 514 17.96 0.79 -32.33
C LEU A 514 18.33 1.72 -33.50
N LYS A 515 17.56 1.65 -34.61
CA LYS A 515 17.75 2.48 -35.82
C LYS A 515 17.30 3.93 -35.67
N ALA A 516 16.58 4.30 -34.61
CA ALA A 516 16.17 5.68 -34.36
C ALA A 516 17.40 6.61 -34.19
N PRO A 517 17.33 7.90 -34.58
CA PRO A 517 18.45 8.81 -34.49
C PRO A 517 18.76 9.17 -33.03
N LYS A 518 20.00 9.59 -32.78
CA LYS A 518 20.38 10.15 -31.48
C LYS A 518 19.49 11.34 -31.12
N GLY A 519 19.01 11.38 -29.89
CA GLY A 519 18.09 12.40 -29.39
C GLY A 519 16.64 12.22 -29.85
N ALA A 520 16.27 11.06 -30.39
CA ALA A 520 14.86 10.76 -30.68
C ALA A 520 14.01 10.76 -29.39
N LEU A 521 12.77 11.18 -29.51
CA LEU A 521 11.74 11.18 -28.46
C LEU A 521 10.72 10.08 -28.77
N PHE A 522 10.64 9.09 -27.89
CA PHE A 522 9.64 8.04 -27.91
C PHE A 522 8.44 8.42 -27.04
N ILE A 523 7.28 8.54 -27.65
CA ILE A 523 5.99 8.85 -27.01
C ILE A 523 5.11 7.60 -27.12
N PRO A 524 4.97 6.81 -26.05
CA PRO A 524 4.21 5.58 -26.11
C PRO A 524 2.70 5.84 -26.09
N PHE A 525 1.97 5.25 -27.05
CA PHE A 525 0.50 5.22 -27.06
C PHE A 525 -0.07 3.92 -26.48
N SER A 526 0.79 2.99 -26.05
CA SER A 526 0.43 1.76 -25.34
C SER A 526 0.20 1.99 -23.85
N GLN A 527 -0.50 1.05 -23.23
CA GLN A 527 -0.84 1.02 -21.81
C GLN A 527 0.38 0.69 -20.94
N PHE A 528 1.41 0.04 -21.51
CA PHE A 528 2.65 -0.30 -20.83
C PHE A 528 3.82 0.51 -21.37
N PRO A 529 4.83 0.84 -20.54
CA PRO A 529 6.00 1.57 -20.98
C PRO A 529 6.83 0.71 -21.94
N PRO A 530 7.42 1.31 -22.99
CA PRO A 530 8.29 0.60 -23.91
C PRO A 530 9.61 0.23 -23.24
N LYS A 531 10.29 -0.81 -23.74
CA LYS A 531 11.68 -1.08 -23.39
C LYS A 531 12.55 0.12 -23.81
N LYS A 532 13.48 0.51 -22.94
CA LYS A 532 14.43 1.61 -23.18
C LYS A 532 15.78 1.05 -23.65
N LEU A 533 15.93 0.76 -24.94
CA LEU A 533 17.16 0.17 -25.48
C LEU A 533 18.26 1.19 -25.73
N ARG A 534 17.91 2.47 -25.94
CA ARG A 534 18.87 3.55 -26.23
C ARG A 534 18.98 4.55 -25.09
N LYS A 535 20.21 4.77 -24.60
CA LYS A 535 20.47 5.73 -23.51
C LYS A 535 20.57 7.18 -24.00
N ASP A 536 20.77 7.38 -25.30
CA ASP A 536 20.93 8.68 -25.94
C ASP A 536 19.64 9.18 -26.62
N CYS A 537 18.50 8.59 -26.24
CA CYS A 537 17.15 8.98 -26.65
C CYS A 537 16.29 9.29 -25.41
N TYR A 538 15.18 10.00 -25.63
CA TYR A 538 14.21 10.37 -24.60
C TYR A 538 12.98 9.47 -24.68
N TYR A 539 12.40 9.13 -23.53
CA TYR A 539 11.22 8.27 -23.44
C TYR A 539 10.19 8.91 -22.52
N HIS A 540 9.02 9.22 -23.05
CA HIS A 540 7.87 9.57 -22.23
C HIS A 540 7.28 8.33 -21.54
N SER A 541 6.52 8.58 -20.48
CA SER A 541 5.63 7.57 -19.91
C SER A 541 4.46 7.30 -20.87
N PRO A 542 3.76 6.16 -20.71
CA PRO A 542 2.41 5.98 -21.24
C PRO A 542 1.51 7.19 -20.95
N PRO A 543 0.40 7.36 -21.70
CA PRO A 543 -0.53 8.47 -21.49
C PRO A 543 -0.93 8.52 -20.01
N ALA A 544 -0.71 9.68 -19.40
CA ALA A 544 -1.01 9.94 -18.01
C ALA A 544 -1.05 11.44 -17.75
N MET A 545 -1.69 11.83 -16.65
CA MET A 545 -1.86 13.20 -16.21
C MET A 545 -1.41 13.37 -14.77
N VAL A 546 -0.93 14.57 -14.46
CA VAL A 546 -0.69 14.98 -13.07
C VAL A 546 -2.05 15.16 -12.40
N THR A 547 -2.23 14.55 -11.23
CA THR A 547 -3.48 14.65 -10.50
C THR A 547 -3.65 16.04 -9.89
N PRO A 548 -4.87 16.60 -9.89
CA PRO A 548 -5.13 17.88 -9.24
C PRO A 548 -4.92 17.79 -7.73
N ARG A 549 -4.56 18.91 -7.09
CA ARG A 549 -4.37 18.97 -5.62
C ARG A 549 -5.62 18.61 -4.83
N SER A 550 -6.81 18.80 -5.40
CA SER A 550 -8.09 18.44 -4.80
C SER A 550 -8.44 16.96 -4.90
N LEU A 551 -7.59 16.13 -5.52
CA LEU A 551 -7.68 14.68 -5.38
C LEU A 551 -7.01 14.27 -4.06
N GLU A 552 -7.82 13.76 -3.15
CA GLU A 552 -7.45 13.34 -1.79
C GLU A 552 -7.31 11.82 -1.70
N ASN A 553 -6.65 11.35 -0.64
CA ASN A 553 -6.28 9.95 -0.41
C ASN A 553 -5.20 9.43 -1.37
N MET A 554 -4.26 10.30 -1.75
CA MET A 554 -3.16 9.95 -2.65
C MET A 554 -1.93 9.49 -1.85
N HIS A 555 -1.78 8.18 -1.71
CA HIS A 555 -0.80 7.54 -0.82
C HIS A 555 -0.13 6.29 -1.42
N SER A 556 -0.37 6.05 -2.71
CA SER A 556 0.19 4.98 -3.52
C SER A 556 0.36 5.48 -4.97
N CYS A 557 1.38 4.98 -5.65
CA CYS A 557 1.62 5.25 -7.07
C CYS A 557 0.83 4.26 -7.92
N GLU A 558 0.24 4.75 -9.01
CA GLU A 558 -0.37 3.87 -9.99
C GLU A 558 0.73 3.23 -10.84
N ASN A 559 0.98 1.93 -10.63
CA ASN A 559 1.98 1.17 -11.38
C ASN A 559 3.36 1.86 -11.39
N TRP A 560 3.91 2.17 -12.57
CA TRP A 560 5.22 2.81 -12.77
C TRP A 560 5.14 4.35 -12.82
N PHE A 561 3.97 4.94 -12.60
CA PHE A 561 3.84 6.39 -12.63
C PHE A 561 4.41 7.03 -11.35
N PRO A 562 5.00 8.24 -11.46
CA PRO A 562 5.38 9.04 -10.31
C PRO A 562 4.20 9.32 -9.35
N ARG A 563 4.53 9.76 -8.13
CA ARG A 563 3.52 10.23 -7.17
C ARG A 563 2.65 11.31 -7.80
N ARG A 564 1.34 11.22 -7.57
CA ARG A 564 0.34 12.16 -8.13
C ARG A 564 0.34 12.21 -9.67
N VAL A 565 0.60 11.07 -10.32
CA VAL A 565 0.43 10.87 -11.76
C VAL A 565 -0.41 9.61 -11.97
N MET A 566 -1.46 9.71 -12.78
CA MET A 566 -2.42 8.63 -13.07
C MET A 566 -2.78 8.59 -14.56
N ASN A 567 -3.19 7.42 -15.04
CA ASN A 567 -3.58 7.21 -16.45
C ASN A 567 -4.95 7.81 -16.78
#